data_AF-A0A7S4EZ06-F1
#
_entry.id   AF-A0A7S4EZ06-F1
#
_cell.length_a   1.000
_cell.length_b   1.000
_cell.length_c   1.000
_cell.angle_alpha   90.00
_cell.angle_beta   90.00
_cell.angle_gamma   90.00
#
_symmetry.space_group_name_H-M   'P 1'
#
loop_
_entity.id
_entity.type
_entity.pdbx_description
1 polymer ?
#
loop_
_entity_poly.entity_id
_entity_poly.type
_entity_poly.pdbx_seq_one_letter_code
_entity_poly.pdbx_strand_id
1 'polypeptide(L)'
;MNAFDLPLATMRDEAFNQPIFGANNLTGTSAPLDGSSCHEDIKWKLAFNEGGVGTFLPLFFRLLTEMRAMLSQQQSGTIPTATAIPVATASEMLQVRTGAPCRGQLRHNHIFKPLV
;
A
#
# COMPACT_ATOMS: atom_id res chain seq x y z
N MET A 1 -35.77 -1.68 2.73
CA MET A 1 -34.54 -2.36 2.27
C MET A 1 -33.43 -1.86 3.16
N ASN A 2 -32.86 -2.71 4.00
CA ASN A 2 -31.69 -2.34 4.80
C ASN A 2 -30.47 -2.93 4.11
N ALA A 3 -29.52 -2.06 3.78
CA ALA A 3 -28.21 -2.43 3.30
C ALA A 3 -27.18 -1.94 4.32
N PHE A 4 -26.02 -2.58 4.33
CA PHE A 4 -24.87 -2.14 5.10
C PHE A 4 -23.63 -2.36 4.24
N ASP A 5 -22.63 -1.50 4.45
CA ASP A 5 -21.35 -1.59 3.78
C ASP A 5 -20.30 -2.10 4.76
N LEU A 6 -19.42 -2.98 4.28
CA LEU A 6 -18.25 -3.43 5.03
C LEU A 6 -17.01 -3.13 4.18
N PRO A 7 -16.15 -2.17 4.60
CA PRO A 7 -14.98 -1.78 3.81
C PRO A 7 -13.98 -2.92 3.68
N LEU A 8 -13.54 -3.25 2.46
CA LEU A 8 -12.48 -4.24 2.23
C LEU A 8 -11.17 -3.85 2.94
N ALA A 9 -10.92 -2.55 3.12
CA ALA A 9 -9.75 -2.01 3.79
C ALA A 9 -9.58 -2.44 5.24
N THR A 10 -10.70 -2.68 5.93
CA THR A 10 -10.70 -3.01 7.34
C THR A 10 -10.79 -4.51 7.59
N MET A 11 -11.13 -5.31 6.57
CA MET A 11 -11.28 -6.77 6.68
C MET A 11 -9.96 -7.50 6.87
N ARG A 12 -9.94 -8.42 7.84
CA ARG A 12 -8.80 -9.25 8.23
C ARG A 12 -9.28 -10.64 8.64
N ASP A 13 -8.32 -11.54 8.81
CA ASP A 13 -8.50 -12.90 9.32
C ASP A 13 -9.57 -13.71 8.57
N GLU A 14 -9.55 -13.63 7.23
CA GLU A 14 -10.53 -14.31 6.40
C GLU A 14 -10.37 -15.84 6.46
N ALA A 15 -11.43 -16.53 6.83
CA ALA A 15 -11.47 -17.99 6.90
C ALA A 15 -12.70 -18.53 6.15
N PHE A 16 -12.45 -19.45 5.22
CA PHE A 16 -13.51 -20.11 4.46
C PHE A 16 -13.83 -21.47 5.08
N ASN A 17 -15.09 -21.65 5.48
CA ASN A 17 -15.58 -22.84 6.17
C ASN A 17 -16.53 -23.63 5.25
N GLN A 18 -16.19 -24.89 4.96
CA GLN A 18 -16.96 -25.79 4.10
C GLN A 18 -17.52 -27.01 4.87
N PRO A 19 -18.65 -26.88 5.56
CA PRO A 19 -19.35 -28.04 6.11
C PRO A 19 -19.98 -28.89 4.99
N ILE A 20 -20.25 -30.16 5.30
CA ILE A 20 -20.46 -31.27 4.36
C ILE A 20 -21.76 -31.19 3.51
N PHE A 21 -22.50 -30.07 3.54
CA PHE A 21 -23.77 -29.91 2.80
C PHE A 21 -23.94 -28.54 2.14
N GLY A 22 -22.85 -27.95 1.61
CA GLY A 22 -22.96 -26.71 0.82
C GLY A 22 -23.31 -25.45 1.61
N ALA A 23 -23.54 -25.55 2.92
CA ALA A 23 -23.71 -24.45 3.87
C ALA A 23 -22.39 -23.71 4.16
N ASN A 24 -21.71 -23.33 3.08
CA ASN A 24 -20.42 -22.67 3.13
C ASN A 24 -20.56 -21.30 3.77
N ASN A 25 -19.52 -20.86 4.46
CA ASN A 25 -19.46 -19.47 4.93
C ASN A 25 -18.04 -18.94 4.91
N LEU A 26 -17.93 -17.63 4.70
CA LEU A 26 -16.70 -16.89 4.85
C LEU A 26 -16.82 -16.05 6.12
N THR A 27 -15.85 -16.15 7.00
CA THR A 27 -15.78 -15.38 8.25
C THR A 27 -14.56 -14.50 8.25
N GLY A 28 -14.60 -13.44 9.05
CA GLY A 28 -13.43 -12.66 9.37
C GLY A 28 -13.71 -11.60 10.43
N THR A 29 -12.74 -10.74 10.63
CA THR A 29 -12.78 -9.60 11.53
C THR A 29 -12.64 -8.31 10.73
N SER A 30 -13.11 -7.21 11.29
CA SER A 30 -12.91 -5.89 10.71
C SER A 30 -12.66 -4.89 11.82
N ALA A 31 -11.58 -4.14 11.71
CA ALA A 31 -11.35 -3.02 12.62
C ALA A 31 -12.51 -2.00 12.48
N PRO A 32 -12.93 -1.36 13.57
CA PRO A 32 -13.90 -0.27 13.50
C PRO A 32 -13.31 0.91 12.72
N LEU A 33 -14.17 1.64 12.01
CA LEU A 33 -13.78 2.87 11.33
C LEU A 33 -13.57 4.00 12.34
N ASP A 34 -12.62 4.88 12.04
CA ASP A 34 -12.41 6.10 12.80
C ASP A 34 -13.69 6.95 12.84
N GLY A 35 -14.09 7.35 14.04
CA GLY A 35 -15.33 8.10 14.26
C GLY A 35 -16.60 7.24 14.35
N SER A 36 -16.49 5.91 14.27
CA SER A 36 -17.61 5.03 14.60
C SER A 36 -17.80 4.90 16.12
N SER A 37 -19.02 4.54 16.54
CA SER A 37 -19.33 4.22 17.94
C SER A 37 -18.87 2.83 18.37
N CYS A 38 -18.32 2.03 17.45
CA CYS A 38 -17.76 0.72 17.75
C CYS A 38 -16.29 0.87 18.12
N HIS A 39 -15.91 0.30 19.26
CA HIS A 39 -14.53 0.33 19.76
C HIS A 39 -13.83 -1.03 19.69
N GLU A 40 -14.58 -2.09 19.38
CA GLU A 40 -14.09 -3.46 19.27
C GLU A 40 -14.11 -3.92 17.80
N ASP A 41 -13.30 -4.94 17.51
CA ASP A 41 -13.28 -5.58 16.20
C ASP A 41 -14.65 -6.21 15.87
N ILE A 42 -15.15 -5.88 14.68
CA ILE A 42 -16.42 -6.35 14.17
C ILE A 42 -16.21 -7.73 13.56
N LYS A 43 -16.78 -8.76 14.18
CA LYS A 43 -16.82 -10.12 13.62
C LYS A 43 -17.92 -10.22 12.59
N TRP A 44 -17.58 -10.67 11.38
CA TRP A 44 -18.53 -10.79 10.28
C TRP A 44 -18.55 -12.22 9.71
N LYS A 45 -19.71 -12.59 9.13
CA LYS A 45 -19.94 -13.89 8.50
C LYS A 45 -20.83 -13.73 7.27
N LEU A 46 -20.36 -14.18 6.12
CA LEU A 46 -21.12 -14.31 4.88
C LEU A 46 -21.49 -15.78 4.69
N ALA A 47 -22.79 -16.09 4.71
CA ALA A 47 -23.30 -17.44 4.51
C ALA A 47 -23.80 -17.63 3.07
N PHE A 48 -23.36 -18.71 2.42
CA PHE A 48 -23.72 -19.06 1.05
C PHE A 48 -24.75 -20.20 1.04
N ASN A 49 -25.97 -19.90 1.49
CA ASN A 49 -27.03 -20.89 1.65
C ASN A 49 -27.50 -21.50 0.31
N GLU A 50 -27.46 -20.70 -0.75
CA GLU A 50 -27.93 -21.08 -2.10
C GLU A 50 -26.76 -21.19 -3.11
N GLY A 51 -25.54 -21.44 -2.63
CA GLY A 51 -24.34 -21.54 -3.47
C GLY A 51 -23.73 -20.19 -3.88
N GLY A 52 -23.17 -20.10 -5.09
CA GLY A 52 -22.48 -18.90 -5.61
C GLY A 52 -21.05 -18.69 -5.11
N VAL A 53 -20.62 -19.50 -4.13
CA VAL A 53 -19.30 -19.38 -3.48
C VAL A 53 -18.12 -19.53 -4.45
N GLY A 54 -18.24 -20.39 -5.47
CA GLY A 54 -17.20 -20.59 -6.48
C GLY A 54 -16.94 -19.38 -7.38
N THR A 55 -17.93 -18.50 -7.52
CA THR A 55 -17.79 -17.23 -8.25
C THR A 55 -17.37 -16.11 -7.31
N PHE A 56 -17.93 -16.07 -6.09
CA PHE A 56 -17.68 -15.00 -5.14
C PHE A 56 -16.25 -15.01 -4.61
N LEU A 57 -15.73 -16.17 -4.18
CA LEU A 57 -14.42 -16.23 -3.53
C LEU A 57 -13.27 -15.73 -4.40
N PRO A 58 -13.14 -16.14 -5.69
CA PRO A 58 -12.08 -15.62 -6.55
C PRO A 58 -12.14 -14.10 -6.71
N LEU A 59 -13.34 -13.54 -6.86
CA LEU A 59 -13.54 -12.10 -6.98
C LEU A 59 -13.19 -11.38 -5.69
N PHE A 60 -13.69 -11.86 -4.56
CA PHE A 60 -13.46 -11.30 -3.24
C PHE A 60 -11.96 -11.27 -2.91
N PHE A 61 -11.26 -12.40 -3.02
CA PHE A 61 -9.84 -12.46 -2.70
C PHE A 61 -8.96 -11.68 -3.67
N ARG A 62 -9.34 -11.58 -4.96
CA ARG A 62 -8.67 -10.69 -5.92
C ARG A 62 -8.76 -9.24 -5.46
N LEU A 63 -9.98 -8.75 -5.20
CA LEU A 63 -10.21 -7.36 -4.78
C LEU A 63 -9.54 -7.05 -3.45
N LEU A 64 -9.61 -7.98 -2.48
CA LEU A 64 -8.95 -7.83 -1.19
C LEU A 64 -7.43 -7.73 -1.33
N THR A 65 -6.83 -8.54 -2.21
CA THR A 65 -5.38 -8.52 -2.49
C THR A 65 -4.97 -7.20 -3.15
N GLU A 66 -5.69 -6.76 -4.18
CA GLU A 66 -5.44 -5.48 -4.85
C GLU A 66 -5.53 -4.30 -3.87
N MET A 67 -6.55 -4.30 -3.02
CA MET A 67 -6.77 -3.27 -2.01
C MET A 67 -5.64 -3.21 -0.99
N ARG A 68 -5.20 -4.37 -0.47
CA ARG A 68 -4.05 -4.47 0.44
C ARG A 68 -2.76 -3.98 -0.19
N ALA A 69 -2.53 -4.28 -1.47
CA ALA A 69 -1.36 -3.78 -2.20
C ALA A 69 -1.36 -2.24 -2.27
N MET A 70 -2.50 -1.62 -2.57
CA MET A 70 -2.63 -0.16 -2.60
C MET A 70 -2.34 0.49 -1.25
N LEU A 71 -2.90 -0.05 -0.15
CA LEU A 71 -2.64 0.43 1.21
C LEU A 71 -1.15 0.37 1.57
N SER A 72 -0.49 -0.73 1.23
CA SER A 72 0.93 -0.92 1.54
C SER A 72 1.85 0.07 0.80
N GLN A 73 1.50 0.44 -0.43
CA GLN A 73 2.26 1.43 -1.21
C GLN A 73 2.11 2.84 -0.64
N GLN A 74 0.90 3.18 -0.17
CA GLN A 74 0.62 4.51 0.37
C GLN A 74 1.36 4.81 1.69
N GLN A 75 1.75 3.78 2.43
CA GLN A 75 2.58 3.93 3.64
C GLN A 75 4.06 4.30 3.36
N SER A 76 4.52 4.20 2.11
CA SER A 76 5.90 4.56 1.73
C SER A 76 6.07 6.02 1.25
N GLY A 77 4.99 6.80 1.24
CA GLY A 77 5.00 8.24 0.95
C GLY A 77 5.22 9.09 2.20
N THR A 78 6.41 9.03 2.81
CA THR A 78 6.89 10.12 3.67
C THR A 78 6.86 11.42 2.88
N ILE A 79 6.02 12.35 3.30
CA ILE A 79 6.09 13.76 2.93
C ILE A 79 7.51 14.23 3.27
N PRO A 80 8.36 14.68 2.32
CA PRO A 80 9.56 15.40 2.71
C PRO A 80 9.11 16.62 3.49
N THR A 81 9.50 16.66 4.76
CA THR A 81 9.37 17.80 5.66
C THR A 81 9.89 19.03 4.92
N ALA A 82 8.98 19.94 4.56
CA ALA A 82 9.33 21.22 3.99
C ALA A 82 10.23 21.94 5.00
N THR A 83 11.44 22.19 4.54
CA THR A 83 12.59 22.88 5.13
C THR A 83 12.22 23.95 6.16
N ALA A 84 12.68 23.77 7.40
CA ALA A 84 12.76 24.85 8.38
C ALA A 84 13.62 25.98 7.80
N ILE A 85 13.06 27.17 7.68
CA ILE A 85 13.76 28.39 7.27
C ILE A 85 14.60 28.86 8.48
N PRO A 86 15.95 28.90 8.42
CA PRO A 86 16.70 29.62 9.44
C PRO A 86 16.54 31.12 9.16
N VAL A 87 16.03 31.87 10.14
CA VAL A 87 16.11 33.33 10.13
C VAL A 87 17.60 33.68 10.28
N ALA A 88 18.22 34.22 9.24
CA ALA A 88 19.58 34.72 9.28
C ALA A 88 19.57 36.18 8.81
N THR A 89 19.79 37.06 9.78
CA THR A 89 19.92 38.50 9.63
C THR A 89 21.33 38.86 9.17
N ALA A 90 21.38 39.79 8.22
CA ALA A 90 22.44 40.76 7.90
C ALA A 90 23.71 40.35 7.12
N SER A 91 23.90 41.14 6.06
CA SER A 91 25.11 41.82 5.57
C SER A 91 26.07 41.12 4.59
N GLU A 92 26.20 41.80 3.44
CA GLU A 92 27.40 42.05 2.63
C GLU A 92 28.15 40.83 2.04
N MET A 93 28.85 40.88 0.93
CA MET A 93 28.94 41.75 -0.24
C MET A 93 29.63 40.86 -1.30
N LEU A 94 29.30 41.09 -2.56
CA LEU A 94 30.11 40.90 -3.77
C LEU A 94 31.61 40.58 -3.54
N GLN A 95 32.17 39.49 -4.09
CA GLN A 95 33.09 39.52 -5.25
C GLN A 95 33.82 38.18 -5.58
N VAL A 96 33.99 38.00 -6.89
CA VAL A 96 35.17 37.51 -7.62
C VAL A 96 35.40 36.01 -7.89
N ARG A 97 35.47 35.80 -9.21
CA ARG A 97 35.83 34.66 -10.03
C ARG A 97 37.23 34.07 -9.76
N THR A 98 37.42 32.90 -10.36
CA THR A 98 38.64 32.34 -10.99
C THR A 98 39.37 31.23 -10.24
N GLY A 99 39.57 30.11 -10.93
CA GLY A 99 40.41 28.99 -10.50
C GLY A 99 40.10 27.71 -11.26
N ALA A 100 40.73 27.52 -12.43
CA ALA A 100 40.64 26.33 -13.28
C ALA A 100 41.60 25.20 -12.78
N PRO A 101 41.99 24.22 -13.61
CA PRO A 101 41.43 22.87 -13.68
C PRO A 101 42.44 21.79 -13.24
N CYS A 102 42.00 20.55 -13.02
CA CYS A 102 42.91 19.41 -13.00
C CYS A 102 42.42 18.30 -13.94
N ARG A 103 43.27 18.06 -14.95
CA ARG A 103 43.14 17.13 -16.07
C ARG A 103 44.06 15.94 -15.79
N GLY A 104 43.53 14.73 -15.95
CA GLY A 104 44.25 13.46 -16.15
C GLY A 104 43.20 12.36 -16.35
N GLN A 105 42.90 11.80 -17.54
CA GLN A 105 43.75 11.05 -18.48
C GLN A 105 44.30 9.78 -17.78
N LEU A 106 43.99 8.51 -18.08
CA LEU A 106 43.81 7.79 -19.36
C LEU A 106 42.92 6.52 -19.25
N ARG A 107 42.12 6.32 -20.31
CA ARG A 107 41.79 5.10 -21.09
C ARG A 107 42.18 3.69 -20.57
N HIS A 108 41.24 2.74 -20.63
CA HIS A 108 41.27 1.67 -21.65
C HIS A 108 39.94 0.89 -21.79
N ASN A 109 39.66 0.51 -23.04
CA ASN A 109 38.50 -0.24 -23.55
C ASN A 109 38.45 -1.70 -23.08
N HIS A 110 37.24 -2.27 -23.03
CA HIS A 110 36.88 -3.62 -23.52
C HIS A 110 35.34 -3.70 -23.58
N ILE A 111 34.69 -3.44 -24.72
CA ILE A 111 34.27 -4.41 -25.76
C ILE A 111 34.13 -5.84 -25.22
N PHE A 112 32.89 -6.33 -25.08
CA PHE A 112 32.43 -7.64 -25.59
C PHE A 112 30.89 -7.72 -25.55
N LYS A 113 30.25 -7.71 -26.73
CA LYS A 113 29.10 -8.55 -27.08
C LYS A 113 29.66 -9.69 -27.97
N PRO A 114 28.85 -10.63 -28.47
CA PRO A 114 27.98 -11.63 -27.84
C PRO A 114 28.40 -13.04 -28.34
N LEU A 115 27.65 -14.11 -28.01
CA LEU A 115 27.52 -15.42 -28.71
C LEU A 115 26.69 -16.29 -27.74
N VAL A 116 25.59 -16.97 -28.07
CA VAL A 116 24.85 -17.30 -29.30
C VAL A 116 23.38 -17.40 -28.90
#